data_AF-W9R5D6-F1
#
_entry.id   AF-W9R5D6-F1
#
_cell.length_a   1.000
_cell.length_b   1.000
_cell.length_c   1.000
_cell.angle_alpha   90.00
_cell.angle_beta   90.00
_cell.angle_gamma   90.00
#
_symmetry.space_group_name_H-M   'P 1'
#
loop_
_entity.id
_entity.type
_entity.pdbx_description
1 polymer ?
#
loop_
_entity_poly.entity_id
_entity_poly.type
_entity_poly.pdbx_seq_one_letter_code
_entity_poly.pdbx_strand_id
1 'polypeptide(L)'
;MMSYSTLPISFWGYALQTACYLLNNVSTKSVPKTPHEVWTGRKTSLNHIRIWGCLAHVLDKEANKLEARSEVCIFVGYLRGTKGGYFYNPKENKVVVSTNATFLEESYINDFKPRSKMVLKEMSSDLVIPTVPLKTNPIRVEEEI
;
A
#
# COMPACT_ATOMS: atom_id res chain seq x y z
N MET A 1 11.37 3.79 -0.85
CA MET A 1 10.37 4.05 -1.91
C MET A 1 11.00 4.06 -3.30
N MET A 2 11.78 5.09 -3.69
CA MET A 2 12.38 5.14 -5.04
C MET A 2 13.41 4.04 -5.34
N SER A 3 14.24 3.66 -4.38
CA SER A 3 15.20 2.55 -4.53
C SER A 3 14.54 1.18 -4.76
N TYR A 4 13.26 1.07 -4.41
CA TYR A 4 12.45 -0.16 -4.50
C TYR A 4 11.49 -0.13 -5.69
N SER A 5 11.58 0.84 -6.60
CA SER A 5 10.74 0.90 -7.79
C SER A 5 11.56 0.90 -9.08
N THR A 6 10.86 0.64 -10.19
CA THR A 6 11.44 0.68 -11.53
C THR A 6 11.42 2.08 -12.15
N LEU A 7 10.78 3.05 -11.50
CA LEU A 7 10.57 4.41 -12.02
C LEU A 7 11.86 5.23 -12.09
N PRO A 8 11.97 6.16 -13.06
CA PRO A 8 13.12 7.05 -13.17
C PRO A 8 13.13 8.12 -12.07
N ILE A 9 14.30 8.71 -11.85
CA ILE A 9 14.53 9.73 -10.82
C ILE A 9 13.62 10.96 -10.98
N SER A 10 13.13 11.24 -12.19
CA SER A 10 12.20 12.35 -12.46
C SER A 10 10.91 12.29 -11.63
N PHE A 11 10.52 11.12 -11.12
CA PHE A 11 9.34 10.94 -10.27
C PHE A 11 9.58 11.25 -8.79
N TRP A 12 10.76 11.76 -8.41
CA TRP A 12 11.10 12.03 -7.01
C TRP A 12 10.10 12.96 -6.31
N GLY A 13 9.52 13.93 -7.01
CA GLY A 13 8.52 14.85 -6.44
C GLY A 13 7.25 14.12 -5.99
N TYR A 14 6.78 13.17 -6.81
CA TYR A 14 5.65 12.30 -6.46
C TYR A 14 5.97 11.37 -5.30
N ALA A 15 7.20 10.84 -5.27
CA ALA A 15 7.66 10.02 -4.15
C ALA A 15 7.71 10.83 -2.85
N LEU A 16 8.22 12.06 -2.89
CA LEU A 16 8.26 12.97 -1.74
C LEU A 16 6.85 13.31 -1.24
N GLN A 17 5.94 13.67 -2.13
CA GLN A 17 4.55 13.94 -1.77
C GLN A 17 3.89 12.73 -1.09
N THR A 18 4.15 11.54 -1.60
CA THR A 18 3.66 10.28 -1.03
C THR A 18 4.26 10.02 0.35
N ALA A 19 5.57 10.24 0.53
CA ALA A 19 6.22 10.10 1.82
C ALA A 19 5.63 11.06 2.87
N CYS A 20 5.44 12.34 2.52
CA CYS A 20 4.76 13.30 3.40
C CYS A 20 3.33 12.86 3.73
N TYR A 21 2.59 12.33 2.75
CA TYR A 21 1.26 11.81 2.96
C TYR A 21 1.25 10.65 3.97
N LEU A 22 2.15 9.68 3.83
CA LEU A 22 2.27 8.55 4.75
C LEU A 22 2.66 9.01 6.16
N LEU A 23 3.64 9.90 6.29
CA LEU A 23 4.08 10.45 7.58
C LEU A 23 2.95 11.15 8.34
N ASN A 24 2.04 11.82 7.64
CA ASN A 24 0.89 12.46 8.27
C ASN A 24 -0.18 11.47 8.72
N ASN A 25 -0.21 10.26 8.15
CA ASN A 25 -1.21 9.23 8.42
C ASN A 25 -0.74 8.13 9.38
N VAL A 26 0.55 8.11 9.74
CA VAL A 26 1.11 7.10 10.65
C VAL A 26 1.45 7.78 11.98
N SER A 27 1.23 7.06 13.09
CA SER A 27 1.60 7.55 14.42
C SER A 27 3.10 7.36 14.66
N THR A 28 3.64 8.10 15.61
CA THR A 28 5.04 7.94 16.02
C THR A 28 5.12 7.16 17.32
N LYS A 29 6.29 6.61 17.66
CA LYS A 29 6.49 5.92 18.94
C LYS A 29 6.20 6.82 20.15
N SER A 30 6.41 8.13 20.00
CA SER A 30 6.22 9.12 21.06
C SER A 30 4.77 9.55 21.26
N VAL A 31 3.94 9.51 20.21
CA VAL A 31 2.56 10.03 20.25
C VAL A 31 1.61 9.04 19.56
N PRO A 32 0.56 8.54 20.26
CA PRO A 32 -0.34 7.51 19.72
C PRO A 32 -1.28 8.04 18.61
N LYS A 33 -1.48 9.36 18.54
CA LYS A 33 -2.31 10.01 17.51
C LYS A 33 -1.48 10.34 16.27
N THR A 34 -2.09 10.26 15.09
CA THR A 34 -1.45 10.68 13.84
C THR A 34 -1.50 12.21 13.70
N PRO A 35 -0.53 12.85 13.02
CA PRO A 35 -0.60 14.28 12.73
C PRO A 35 -1.92 14.70 12.05
N HIS A 36 -2.42 13.86 11.14
CA HIS A 36 -3.71 14.10 10.48
C HIS A 36 -4.89 14.06 11.46
N GLU A 37 -4.89 13.13 12.41
CA GLU A 37 -5.92 13.03 13.45
C GLU A 37 -5.88 14.25 14.39
N VAL A 38 -4.70 14.72 14.76
CA VAL A 38 -4.54 15.94 15.58
C VAL A 38 -5.07 17.17 14.85
N TRP A 39 -4.81 17.28 13.55
CA TRP A 39 -5.23 18.44 12.74
C TRP A 39 -6.73 18.44 12.41
N THR A 40 -7.30 17.28 12.06
CA THR A 40 -8.68 17.18 11.56
C THR A 40 -9.68 16.68 12.60
N GLY A 41 -9.19 16.17 13.74
CA GLY A 41 -10.01 15.48 14.74
C GLY A 41 -10.54 14.13 14.28
N ARG A 42 -10.14 13.63 13.10
CA ARG A 42 -10.66 12.39 12.51
C ARG A 42 -9.55 11.35 12.39
N LYS A 43 -9.82 10.15 12.92
CA LYS A 43 -8.93 9.00 12.74
C LYS A 43 -8.94 8.56 11.28
N THR A 44 -7.76 8.45 10.68
CA THR A 44 -7.62 8.02 9.29
C THR A 44 -7.50 6.50 9.23
N SER A 45 -8.25 5.87 8.34
CA SER A 45 -8.04 4.45 8.00
C SER A 45 -6.74 4.30 7.20
N LEU A 46 -6.01 3.19 7.37
CA LEU A 46 -4.83 2.90 6.56
C LEU A 46 -5.14 1.96 5.39
N ASN A 47 -6.39 1.52 5.23
CA ASN A 47 -6.79 0.52 4.22
C ASN A 47 -6.63 1.01 2.77
N HIS A 48 -6.56 2.33 2.57
CA HIS A 48 -6.33 2.92 1.25
C HIS A 48 -4.85 3.13 0.94
N ILE A 49 -3.95 2.82 1.87
CA ILE A 49 -2.51 2.91 1.63
C ILE A 49 -2.09 1.77 0.70
N ARG A 50 -1.36 2.13 -0.34
CA ARG A 50 -0.84 1.26 -1.39
C ARG A 50 0.66 1.40 -1.56
N ILE A 51 1.30 0.35 -2.06
CA ILE A 51 2.72 0.29 -2.36
C ILE A 51 3.04 1.20 -3.53
N TRP A 52 3.86 2.21 -3.28
CA TRP A 52 4.31 3.11 -4.33
C TRP A 52 5.21 2.39 -5.34
N GLY A 53 4.95 2.62 -6.63
CA GLY A 53 5.64 1.95 -7.73
C GLY A 53 5.03 0.60 -8.14
N CYS A 54 3.97 0.14 -7.47
CA CYS A 54 3.29 -1.10 -7.87
C CYS A 54 2.50 -0.92 -9.16
N LEU A 55 2.29 -2.03 -9.87
CA LEU A 55 1.40 -2.06 -11.02
C LEU A 55 -0.05 -2.04 -10.57
N ALA A 56 -0.89 -1.34 -11.32
CA ALA A 56 -2.33 -1.28 -11.09
C ALA A 56 -3.08 -1.27 -12.42
N HIS A 57 -4.17 -2.00 -12.48
CA HIS A 57 -5.15 -1.89 -13.56
C HIS A 57 -6.04 -0.68 -13.28
N VAL A 58 -5.89 0.37 -14.08
CA VAL A 58 -6.68 1.59 -14.00
C VAL A 58 -7.80 1.52 -15.01
N LEU A 59 -9.03 1.80 -14.58
CA LEU A 59 -10.18 1.87 -15.47
C LEU A 59 -10.03 3.07 -16.42
N ASP A 60 -10.05 2.79 -17.72
CA ASP A 60 -10.16 3.81 -18.75
C ASP A 60 -11.62 4.28 -18.86
N LYS A 61 -11.82 5.59 -18.76
CA LYS A 61 -13.15 6.22 -18.84
C LYS A 61 -13.60 6.44 -20.28
N GLU A 62 -12.66 6.46 -21.23
CA GLU A 62 -12.94 6.75 -22.64
C GLU A 62 -13.09 5.49 -23.49
N ALA A 63 -12.84 4.31 -22.91
CA ALA A 63 -12.97 3.03 -23.59
C ALA A 63 -14.40 2.74 -24.06
N ASN A 64 -14.54 2.40 -25.35
CA ASN A 64 -15.80 1.99 -25.95
C ASN A 64 -16.32 0.68 -25.35
N LYS A 65 -17.63 0.40 -25.50
CA LYS A 65 -18.31 -0.76 -24.88
C LYS A 65 -17.69 -2.13 -25.21
N LEU A 66 -16.88 -2.22 -26.27
CA LEU A 66 -16.27 -3.46 -26.78
C LEU A 66 -14.75 -3.54 -26.58
N GLU A 67 -14.11 -2.47 -26.10
CA GLU A 67 -12.65 -2.43 -25.92
C GLU A 67 -12.24 -2.79 -24.49
N ALA A 68 -10.98 -3.17 -24.33
CA ALA A 68 -10.41 -3.45 -23.01
C ALA A 68 -10.50 -2.19 -22.14
N ARG A 69 -11.29 -2.26 -21.06
CA ARG A 69 -11.62 -1.12 -20.19
C ARG A 69 -10.54 -0.78 -19.18
N SER A 70 -9.42 -1.49 -19.14
CA SER A 70 -8.39 -1.26 -18.14
C SER A 70 -6.99 -1.23 -18.73
N GLU A 71 -6.21 -0.25 -18.28
CA GLU A 71 -4.82 -0.10 -18.65
C GLU A 71 -3.91 -0.41 -17.45
N VAL A 72 -2.79 -1.06 -17.73
CA VAL A 72 -1.76 -1.32 -16.72
C VAL A 72 -0.92 -0.06 -16.55
N CYS A 73 -1.05 0.58 -15.39
CA CYS A 73 -0.27 1.75 -15.01
C CYS A 73 0.54 1.47 -13.73
N ILE A 74 1.49 2.35 -13.43
CA ILE A 74 2.29 2.29 -12.21
C ILE A 74 1.75 3.32 -11.21
N PHE A 75 1.45 2.92 -9.97
CA PHE A 75 0.99 3.84 -8.95
C PHE A 75 2.12 4.78 -8.47
N VAL A 76 1.90 6.10 -8.58
CA VAL A 76 2.92 7.12 -8.24
C VAL A 76 2.51 8.05 -7.10
N GLY A 77 1.30 7.96 -6.56
CA GLY A 77 0.96 8.69 -5.32
C GLY A 77 -0.52 9.01 -5.15
N TYR A 78 -0.84 9.77 -4.10
CA TYR A 78 -2.22 10.07 -3.72
C TYR A 78 -2.68 11.45 -4.21
N LEU A 79 -3.90 11.52 -4.72
CA LEU A 79 -4.55 12.79 -5.05
C LEU A 79 -5.05 13.50 -3.78
N ARG A 80 -4.94 14.83 -3.75
CA ARG A 80 -5.42 15.61 -2.59
C ARG A 80 -6.94 15.71 -2.61
N GLY A 81 -7.56 15.52 -1.44
CA GLY A 81 -8.99 15.74 -1.23
C GLY A 81 -9.93 14.65 -1.75
N THR A 82 -9.43 13.62 -2.42
CA THR A 82 -10.24 12.49 -2.91
C THR A 82 -9.55 11.15 -2.60
N LYS A 83 -10.26 10.04 -2.82
CA LYS A 83 -9.70 8.68 -2.76
C LYS A 83 -8.92 8.29 -4.03
N GLY A 84 -8.66 9.24 -4.92
CA GLY A 84 -7.96 9.01 -6.17
C GLY A 84 -6.45 8.90 -6.02
N GLY A 85 -5.82 8.29 -7.01
CA GLY A 85 -4.38 8.17 -7.14
C GLY A 85 -3.86 8.82 -8.42
N TYR A 86 -2.57 9.12 -8.41
CA TYR A 86 -1.78 9.38 -9.59
C TYR A 86 -1.20 8.06 -10.11
N PHE A 87 -1.35 7.81 -11.40
CA PHE A 87 -0.88 6.61 -12.06
C PHE A 87 -0.07 7.00 -13.29
N TYR A 88 1.09 6.39 -13.47
CA TYR A 88 1.95 6.61 -14.62
C TYR A 88 1.71 5.52 -15.67
N ASN A 89 1.33 5.92 -16.88
CA ASN A 89 1.26 5.03 -18.02
C ASN A 89 2.61 5.08 -18.79
N PRO A 90 3.42 4.01 -18.78
CA PRO A 90 4.70 3.98 -19.48
C PRO A 90 4.57 3.94 -21.00
N LYS A 91 3.40 3.56 -21.55
CA LYS A 91 3.16 3.56 -23.01
C LYS A 91 3.02 4.98 -23.55
N GLU A 92 2.27 5.81 -22.83
CA GLU A 92 2.02 7.20 -23.23
C GLU A 92 3.00 8.20 -22.62
N ASN A 93 3.82 7.76 -21.66
CA ASN A 93 4.67 8.61 -20.83
C ASN A 93 3.89 9.74 -20.12
N LYS A 94 2.66 9.45 -19.68
CA LYS A 94 1.76 10.40 -19.01
C LYS A 94 1.36 9.94 -17.63
N VAL A 95 1.08 10.90 -16.76
CA VAL A 95 0.47 10.66 -15.45
C VAL A 95 -1.03 10.91 -15.57
N VAL A 96 -1.82 9.87 -15.33
CA VAL A 96 -3.28 9.90 -15.30
C VAL A 96 -3.79 9.90 -13.87
N VAL A 97 -4.95 10.49 -13.65
CA VAL A 97 -5.62 10.54 -12.35
C VAL A 97 -6.85 9.65 -12.40
N SER A 98 -6.95 8.70 -11.48
CA SER A 98 -8.12 7.82 -11.40
C SER A 98 -8.48 7.48 -9.96
N THR A 99 -9.75 7.20 -9.74
CA THR A 99 -10.28 6.69 -8.46
C THR A 99 -10.51 5.18 -8.53
N ASN A 100 -10.64 4.62 -9.73
CA ASN A 100 -10.97 3.22 -9.94
C ASN A 100 -9.74 2.50 -10.45
N ALA A 101 -9.00 1.89 -9.53
CA ALA A 101 -7.82 1.10 -9.84
C ALA A 101 -7.76 -0.15 -8.96
N THR A 102 -7.35 -1.26 -9.57
CA THR A 102 -7.08 -2.53 -8.90
C THR A 102 -5.57 -2.72 -8.82
N PHE A 103 -5.02 -2.78 -7.61
CA PHE A 103 -3.58 -2.82 -7.36
C PHE A 103 -3.07 -4.27 -7.35
N LEU A 104 -1.95 -4.53 -8.02
CA LEU A 104 -1.31 -5.84 -8.12
C LEU A 104 -0.15 -5.97 -7.11
N GLU A 105 -0.43 -5.66 -5.84
CA GLU A 105 0.59 -5.54 -4.79
C GLU A 105 1.25 -6.88 -4.44
N GLU A 106 0.49 -7.98 -4.45
CA GLU A 106 1.02 -9.32 -4.14
C GLU A 106 2.09 -9.74 -5.15
N SER A 107 1.80 -9.60 -6.44
CA SER A 107 2.79 -9.87 -7.50
C SER A 107 4.01 -8.97 -7.36
N TYR A 108 3.82 -7.70 -7.00
CA TYR A 108 4.90 -6.75 -6.83
C TYR A 108 5.86 -7.13 -5.70
N ILE A 109 5.35 -7.66 -4.59
CA ILE A 109 6.16 -8.12 -3.46
C ILE A 109 6.94 -9.39 -3.85
N ASN A 110 6.28 -10.35 -4.50
CA ASN A 110 6.89 -11.63 -4.86
C ASN A 110 8.01 -11.48 -5.91
N ASP A 111 7.81 -10.60 -6.89
CA ASP A 111 8.77 -10.38 -7.98
C ASP A 111 9.84 -9.33 -7.63
N PHE A 112 9.82 -8.79 -6.40
CA PHE A 112 10.71 -7.71 -6.01
C PHE A 112 12.19 -8.16 -5.99
N LYS A 113 12.98 -7.60 -6.91
CA LYS A 113 14.43 -7.78 -6.95
C LYS A 113 15.13 -6.50 -6.47
N PRO A 114 15.82 -6.51 -5.31
CA PRO A 114 16.49 -5.33 -4.80
C PRO A 114 17.60 -4.86 -5.76
N ARG A 115 17.50 -3.62 -6.24
CA ARG A 115 18.53 -2.98 -7.10
C ARG A 115 19.83 -2.65 -6.36
N SER A 116 19.82 -2.66 -5.03
CA SER A 116 21.01 -2.45 -4.19
C SER A 116 20.95 -3.30 -2.94
N LYS A 117 22.11 -3.79 -2.45
CA LYS A 117 22.24 -4.45 -1.15
C LYS A 117 22.15 -3.42 0.00
N MET A 118 21.05 -2.68 0.12
CA MET A 118 20.78 -1.95 1.37
C MET A 118 19.98 -2.87 2.28
N VAL A 119 20.68 -3.58 3.15
CA VAL A 119 20.09 -4.39 4.22
C VAL A 119 19.60 -3.41 5.30
N LEU A 120 18.30 -3.10 5.30
CA LEU A 120 17.66 -2.48 6.46
C LEU A 120 17.51 -3.55 7.53
N LYS A 121 18.32 -3.44 8.58
CA LYS A 121 18.45 -4.41 9.68
C LYS A 121 17.21 -4.50 10.60
N GLU A 122 16.14 -3.75 10.29
CA GLU A 122 14.96 -3.60 11.16
C GLU A 122 13.76 -4.50 10.82
N MET A 123 13.80 -5.31 9.74
CA MET A 123 12.67 -6.19 9.39
C MET A 123 12.72 -7.59 10.02
N SER A 124 13.72 -7.91 10.85
CA SER A 124 13.86 -9.24 11.46
C SER A 124 13.31 -9.38 12.88
N SER A 125 12.79 -8.32 13.48
CA SER A 125 12.37 -8.35 14.88
C SER A 125 11.00 -7.68 15.05
N ASP A 126 9.90 -8.29 14.58
CA ASP A 126 8.56 -8.15 15.19
C ASP A 126 7.43 -8.84 14.37
N LEU A 127 7.69 -10.03 13.80
CA LEU A 127 6.59 -10.98 13.53
C LEU A 127 6.44 -11.92 14.73
N VAL A 128 6.16 -11.37 15.91
CA VAL A 128 5.60 -12.15 17.01
C VAL A 128 4.09 -12.19 16.78
N ILE A 129 3.63 -13.23 16.08
CA ILE A 129 2.22 -13.59 16.04
C ILE A 129 1.84 -13.97 17.48
N PRO A 130 0.87 -13.31 18.14
CA PRO A 130 0.38 -13.80 19.42
C PRO A 130 -0.44 -15.07 19.15
N THR A 131 0.16 -16.24 19.33
CA THR A 131 -0.57 -17.49 19.39
C THR A 131 -1.40 -17.48 20.67
N VAL A 132 -2.71 -17.26 20.53
CA VAL A 132 -3.67 -17.52 21.60
C VAL A 132 -3.68 -19.04 21.81
N PRO A 133 -3.34 -19.57 23.01
CA PRO A 133 -3.47 -20.99 23.26
C PRO A 133 -4.95 -21.33 23.40
N LEU A 134 -5.47 -22.16 22.49
CA LEU A 134 -6.74 -22.86 22.69
C LEU A 134 -6.58 -23.77 23.91
N LYS A 135 -7.20 -23.39 25.04
CA LYS A 135 -7.38 -24.32 26.17
C LYS A 135 -8.42 -25.35 25.77
N THR A 136 -7.98 -26.49 25.26
CA THR A 136 -8.81 -27.70 25.21
C THR A 136 -8.83 -28.31 26.61
N ASN A 137 -9.95 -28.16 27.33
CA ASN A 137 -10.19 -28.93 28.54
C ASN A 137 -10.36 -30.42 28.15
N PRO A 138 -9.70 -31.35 28.85
CA PRO A 138 -9.92 -32.77 28.61
C PRO A 138 -11.33 -33.16 29.05
N ILE A 139 -12.05 -33.85 28.16
CA ILE A 139 -13.34 -34.48 28.43
C ILE A 139 -13.09 -35.61 29.42
N ARG A 140 -13.56 -35.45 30.66
CA ARG A 140 -13.56 -36.48 31.70
C ARG A 140 -14.69 -37.45 31.36
N VAL A 141 -14.34 -38.64 30.87
CA VAL A 141 -15.28 -39.77 30.78
C VAL A 141 -15.36 -40.33 32.19
N GLU A 142 -16.49 -40.12 32.87
CA GLU A 142 -16.86 -40.93 34.02
C GLU A 142 -17.48 -42.22 33.47
N GLU A 143 -16.72 -43.31 33.58
CA GLU A 143 -17.29 -44.65 33.72
C GLU A 143 -17.84 -44.75 35.15
N GLU A 144 -19.10 -45.15 35.31
CA GLU A 144 -19.51 -46.20 36.26
C GLU A 144 -21.02 -46.50 36.12
N ILE A 145 -21.27 -47.78 35.78
CA ILE A 145 -22.29 -48.71 36.31
C ILE A 145 -23.78 -48.34 36.18
#